data_AF-A0A6F8PVH1-F1
#
_entry.id   AF-A0A6F8PVH1-F1
#
_cell.length_a   1.000
_cell.length_b   1.000
_cell.length_c   1.000
_cell.angle_alpha   90.00
_cell.angle_beta   90.00
_cell.angle_gamma   90.00
#
_symmetry.space_group_name_H-M   'P 1'
#
loop_
_entity.id
_entity.type
_entity.pdbx_description
1 polymer ?
#
loop_
_entity_poly.entity_id
_entity_poly.type
_entity_poly.pdbx_seq_one_letter_code
_entity_poly.pdbx_strand_id
1 'polypeptide(L)'
;MPGTHYDNDHSFIDVLPFELKHAAYLMLRQDALATILNNLATNQSPIFEQNPSPYFTDERKQQILQACIVAKITSFDKTLFINADHQTFLNQTLNAALHFLARHALAGSDHSDAALQAYLKISHPRTYHWLKRSDLESRHRLAIRPRYKNTRRYFRYKAKIKYHFIRIGSHEGVVELQGDIYTNGIQHFTEIVNEKLDRLTQDYHLNIEKALASSFPQAYQLFMVVIKQMEYLRDVLSGISIGIIPIADAKATLRKALQNRLDYAALSGNIRTESLLRDFEAKIDQISSHTLTLLEKSTPHQLYQGPILQQLKIDNEIDSYKEKRKKNSSCLLTSFIDLYEYAQQLERIYNNISASNFIIIFPEYWSEDYYNASPGGFSFHSEFLVNLNDILEVFLQIDTSPDANKNSDQMLHQRVKVVRIDKVVEQGVYRISCQFLAPEEETMNLIRKSLQSQEIIDAFDAAAFIDE
;
A
#
# COMPACT_ATOMS: atom_id res chain seq x y z
N MET A 1 1.12 16.06 -0.26
CA MET A 1 0.71 15.64 1.10
C MET A 1 0.57 16.90 1.97
N PRO A 2 -0.64 17.25 2.41
CA PRO A 2 -0.91 18.43 3.22
C PRO A 2 -0.73 18.17 4.73
N GLY A 3 0.23 18.88 5.34
CA GLY A 3 0.75 18.80 6.73
C GLY A 3 -0.21 18.98 7.91
N THR A 4 0.01 18.24 8.99
CA THR A 4 -0.37 18.50 10.38
C THR A 4 0.80 19.23 10.97
N HIS A 5 0.47 20.27 11.71
CA HIS A 5 1.39 21.30 12.11
C HIS A 5 2.22 20.83 13.30
N TYR A 6 3.52 21.07 13.23
CA TYR A 6 4.28 21.29 14.44
C TYR A 6 3.78 22.61 15.04
N ASP A 7 2.82 22.53 15.96
CA ASP A 7 2.43 23.64 16.84
C ASP A 7 3.52 23.85 17.89
N ASN A 8 4.75 24.13 17.45
CA ASN A 8 5.92 24.13 18.32
C ASN A 8 6.57 25.48 18.42
N ASP A 9 7.34 25.57 19.50
CA ASP A 9 8.09 26.75 19.85
C ASP A 9 9.36 26.86 19.00
N HIS A 10 9.25 27.58 17.88
CA HIS A 10 10.42 28.02 17.13
C HIS A 10 11.05 29.26 17.74
N SER A 11 10.74 29.64 18.99
CA SER A 11 11.20 30.92 19.58
C SER A 11 12.70 31.14 19.46
N PHE A 12 13.52 30.10 19.70
CA PHE A 12 14.98 30.17 19.53
C PHE A 12 15.43 30.35 18.09
N ILE A 13 14.67 29.89 17.10
CA ILE A 13 14.92 30.11 15.67
C ILE A 13 14.38 31.48 15.24
N ASP A 14 13.25 31.90 15.79
CA ASP A 14 12.58 33.16 15.48
C ASP A 14 13.40 34.38 15.89
N VAL A 15 14.25 34.26 16.93
CA VAL A 15 15.19 35.30 17.36
C VAL A 15 16.51 35.31 16.58
N LEU A 16 16.77 34.32 15.71
CA LEU A 16 17.97 34.32 14.88
C LEU A 16 17.88 35.39 13.77
N PRO A 17 19.03 35.95 13.34
CA PRO A 17 19.15 36.72 12.10
C PRO A 17 18.56 35.98 10.90
N PHE A 18 18.11 36.72 9.89
CA PHE A 18 17.35 36.20 8.76
C PHE A 18 18.07 35.05 8.03
N GLU A 19 19.37 35.19 7.78
CA GLU A 19 20.22 34.23 7.07
C GLU A 19 20.34 32.91 7.86
N LEU A 20 20.52 33.00 9.18
CA LEU A 20 20.64 31.84 10.05
C LEU A 20 19.30 31.13 10.23
N LYS A 21 18.22 31.91 10.32
CA LYS A 21 16.84 31.42 10.39
C LYS A 21 16.45 30.59 9.17
N HIS A 22 16.85 31.04 7.98
CA HIS A 22 16.61 30.29 6.74
C HIS A 22 17.29 28.90 6.77
N ALA A 23 18.57 28.85 7.16
CA ALA A 23 19.30 27.59 7.31
C ALA A 23 18.66 26.68 8.38
N ALA A 24 18.27 27.24 9.53
CA ALA A 24 17.62 26.48 10.60
C ALA A 24 16.30 25.81 10.15
N TYR A 25 15.47 26.52 9.38
CA TYR A 25 14.22 25.95 8.85
C TYR A 25 14.43 24.90 7.76
N LEU A 26 15.47 25.05 6.93
CA LEU A 26 15.86 24.01 5.98
C LEU A 26 16.29 22.74 6.72
N MET A 27 17.12 22.90 7.75
CA MET A 27 17.64 21.80 8.57
C MET A 27 16.53 21.05 9.29
N LEU A 28 15.65 21.77 10.01
CA LEU A 28 14.50 21.15 10.67
C LEU A 28 13.59 20.33 9.75
N ARG A 29 13.56 20.69 8.46
CA ARG A 29 12.71 20.04 7.47
C ARG A 29 13.35 18.80 6.85
N GLN A 30 14.67 18.78 6.74
CA GLN A 30 15.42 17.75 6.01
C GLN A 30 16.07 16.74 6.95
N ASP A 31 16.56 17.21 8.10
CA ASP A 31 17.44 16.43 8.95
C ASP A 31 16.67 15.77 10.11
N ALA A 32 17.01 14.51 10.36
CA ALA A 32 16.60 13.78 11.55
C ALA A 32 17.37 14.28 12.77
N LEU A 33 16.87 14.03 13.97
CA LEU A 33 17.56 14.41 15.21
C LEU A 33 18.99 13.85 15.25
N ALA A 34 19.18 12.57 14.90
CA ALA A 34 20.51 11.94 14.81
C ALA A 34 21.47 12.72 13.91
N THR A 35 21.01 13.13 12.72
CA THR A 35 21.80 13.92 11.79
C THR A 35 22.16 15.29 12.36
N ILE A 36 21.23 15.97 13.04
CA ILE A 36 21.48 17.27 13.67
C ILE A 36 22.52 17.13 14.79
N LEU A 37 22.47 16.06 15.59
CA LEU A 37 23.44 15.80 16.65
C LEU A 37 24.83 15.50 16.09
N ASN A 38 24.93 14.68 15.04
CA ASN A 38 26.19 14.45 14.36
C ASN A 38 26.76 15.74 13.74
N ASN A 39 25.90 16.55 13.12
CA ASN A 39 26.27 17.85 12.58
C ASN A 39 26.74 18.82 13.68
N LEU A 40 26.20 18.71 14.90
CA LEU A 40 26.65 19.46 16.08
C LEU A 40 28.05 19.03 16.54
N ALA A 41 28.32 17.73 16.60
CA ALA A 41 29.63 17.20 16.99
C ALA A 41 30.72 17.57 15.98
N THR A 42 30.42 17.44 14.69
CA THR A 42 31.37 17.73 13.59
C THR A 42 31.41 19.20 13.19
N ASN A 43 30.40 19.99 13.59
CA ASN A 43 30.15 21.35 13.13
C ASN A 43 30.08 21.45 11.58
N GLN A 44 29.66 20.37 10.92
CA GLN A 44 29.50 20.25 9.47
C GLN A 44 28.05 19.92 9.15
N SER A 45 27.54 20.48 8.04
CA SER A 45 26.22 20.13 7.52
C SER A 45 26.20 20.47 6.02
N PRO A 46 25.60 19.62 5.18
CA PRO A 46 25.40 19.92 3.76
C PRO A 46 24.69 21.25 3.54
N ILE A 47 23.85 21.70 4.48
CA ILE A 47 23.13 22.97 4.38
C ILE A 47 24.08 24.17 4.43
N PHE A 48 25.11 24.10 5.27
CA PHE A 48 26.14 25.14 5.36
C PHE A 48 27.06 25.14 4.14
N GLU A 49 27.36 23.96 3.60
CA GLU A 49 28.22 23.79 2.44
C GLU A 49 27.53 24.21 1.13
N GLN A 50 26.26 23.86 0.96
CA GLN A 50 25.48 24.19 -0.23
C GLN A 50 25.02 25.65 -0.26
N ASN A 51 25.01 26.33 0.89
CA ASN A 51 24.63 27.74 1.01
C ASN A 51 25.74 28.52 1.73
N PRO A 52 26.96 28.59 1.17
CA PRO A 52 28.08 29.22 1.84
C PRO A 52 27.76 30.69 2.12
N SER A 53 27.90 31.10 3.38
CA SER A 53 27.55 32.43 3.84
C SER A 53 28.63 32.93 4.81
N PRO A 54 29.08 34.20 4.68
CA PRO A 54 30.03 34.78 5.63
C PRO A 54 29.47 34.86 7.05
N TYR A 55 28.14 34.74 7.22
CA TYR A 55 27.47 34.72 8.51
C TYR A 55 27.57 33.37 9.24
N PHE A 56 28.00 32.30 8.57
CA PHE A 56 28.15 30.97 9.17
C PHE A 56 29.53 30.79 9.83
N THR A 57 29.81 31.59 10.86
CA THR A 57 30.91 31.31 11.79
C THR A 57 30.61 30.06 12.63
N ASP A 58 31.62 29.44 13.22
CA ASP A 58 31.43 28.22 14.01
C ASP A 58 30.47 28.42 15.19
N GLU A 59 30.54 29.56 15.88
CA GLU A 59 29.58 29.91 16.93
C GLU A 59 28.14 29.99 16.39
N ARG A 60 27.94 30.57 15.20
CA ARG A 60 26.62 30.71 14.59
C ARG A 60 26.08 29.40 14.06
N LYS A 61 26.93 28.52 13.52
CA LYS A 61 26.56 27.15 13.14
C LYS A 61 26.08 26.37 14.36
N GLN A 62 26.83 26.40 15.45
CA GLN A 62 26.40 25.78 16.71
C GLN A 62 25.09 26.38 17.23
N GLN A 63 24.92 27.71 17.15
CA GLN A 63 23.67 28.36 17.54
C GLN A 63 22.47 27.87 16.70
N ILE A 64 22.64 27.68 15.39
CA ILE A 64 21.61 27.13 14.51
C ILE A 64 21.28 25.69 14.93
N LEU A 65 22.29 24.84 15.06
CA LEU A 65 22.12 23.41 15.37
C LEU A 65 21.41 23.22 16.72
N GLN A 66 21.82 23.96 17.75
CA GLN A 66 21.20 23.92 19.07
C GLN A 66 19.75 24.43 19.04
N ALA A 67 19.47 25.51 18.30
CA ALA A 67 18.09 25.99 18.12
C ALA A 67 17.21 24.96 17.38
N CYS A 68 17.76 24.24 16.41
CA CYS A 68 17.10 23.13 15.74
C CYS A 68 16.84 21.96 16.70
N ILE A 69 17.78 21.59 17.57
CA ILE A 69 17.60 20.54 18.59
C ILE A 69 16.43 20.90 19.52
N VAL A 70 16.41 22.12 20.06
CA VAL A 70 15.31 22.57 20.93
C VAL A 70 13.98 22.50 20.20
N ALA A 71 13.91 23.05 18.98
CA ALA A 71 12.67 23.05 18.19
C ALA A 71 12.20 21.64 17.79
N LYS A 72 13.14 20.69 17.62
CA LYS A 72 12.85 19.29 17.30
C LYS A 72 12.38 18.53 18.53
N ILE A 73 13.10 18.58 19.65
CA ILE A 73 12.72 17.85 20.87
C ILE A 73 11.40 18.37 21.45
N THR A 74 11.23 19.69 21.52
CA THR A 74 9.97 20.29 21.98
C THR A 74 8.80 20.07 21.02
N SER A 75 9.06 19.43 19.86
CA SER A 75 8.03 18.97 18.94
C SER A 75 7.43 17.62 19.25
N PHE A 76 8.11 16.84 20.08
CA PHE A 76 7.71 15.49 20.38
C PHE A 76 6.58 15.48 21.40
N ASP A 77 5.70 14.49 21.26
CA ASP A 77 4.74 14.15 22.30
C ASP A 77 5.52 13.78 23.59
N LYS A 78 4.91 13.95 24.77
CA LYS A 78 5.55 13.50 26.03
C LYS A 78 5.22 12.03 26.34
N THR A 79 4.20 11.49 25.70
CA THR A 79 3.70 10.12 25.89
C THR A 79 4.20 9.22 24.76
N LEU A 80 5.52 9.20 24.56
CA LEU A 80 6.19 8.43 23.51
C LEU A 80 6.41 6.97 23.91
N PHE A 81 6.60 6.12 22.92
CA PHE A 81 6.90 4.70 23.07
C PHE A 81 8.41 4.49 23.20
N ILE A 82 9.00 5.06 24.26
CA ILE A 82 10.44 4.99 24.54
C ILE A 82 10.71 4.55 25.98
N ASN A 83 11.85 3.91 26.23
CA ASN A 83 12.28 3.51 27.57
C ASN A 83 12.85 4.68 28.39
N ALA A 84 13.23 4.40 29.64
CA ALA A 84 13.76 5.39 30.57
C ALA A 84 15.12 5.99 30.13
N ASP A 85 15.97 5.21 29.46
CA ASP A 85 17.29 5.65 29.01
C ASP A 85 17.15 6.66 27.85
N HIS A 86 16.31 6.34 26.87
CA HIS A 86 15.96 7.25 25.77
C HIS A 86 15.35 8.55 26.30
N GLN A 87 14.47 8.46 27.31
CA GLN A 87 13.88 9.64 27.94
C GLN A 87 14.94 10.50 28.65
N THR A 88 15.90 9.86 29.32
CA THR A 88 17.01 10.55 29.99
C THR A 88 17.92 11.25 28.97
N PHE A 89 18.29 10.56 27.89
CA PHE A 89 19.06 11.12 26.78
C PHE A 89 18.37 12.33 26.16
N LEU A 90 17.06 12.23 25.88
CA LEU A 90 16.27 13.33 25.31
C LEU A 90 16.31 14.57 26.23
N ASN A 91 16.13 14.36 27.53
CA ASN A 91 16.13 15.44 28.53
C ASN A 91 17.51 16.08 28.68
N GLN A 92 18.58 15.28 28.72
CA GLN A 92 19.96 15.77 28.79
C GLN A 92 20.33 16.58 27.55
N THR A 93 20.02 16.04 26.36
CA THR A 93 20.26 16.71 25.08
C THR A 93 19.55 18.06 25.01
N LEU A 94 18.26 18.09 25.40
CA LEU A 94 17.50 19.33 25.44
C LEU A 94 18.08 20.35 26.43
N ASN A 95 18.43 19.91 27.65
CA ASN A 95 19.00 20.79 28.66
C ASN A 95 20.35 21.38 28.21
N ALA A 96 21.23 20.57 27.61
CA ALA A 96 22.50 21.04 27.06
C ALA A 96 22.29 22.11 25.98
N ALA A 97 21.35 21.88 25.06
CA ALA A 97 21.02 22.85 24.00
C ALA A 97 20.47 24.17 24.56
N LEU A 98 19.57 24.09 25.55
CA LEU A 98 18.98 25.26 26.20
C LEU A 98 20.03 26.08 26.96
N HIS A 99 20.92 25.42 27.72
CA HIS A 99 22.03 26.09 28.40
C HIS A 99 22.98 26.77 27.42
N PHE A 100 23.32 26.12 26.31
CA PHE A 100 24.13 26.73 25.26
C PHE A 100 23.47 28.00 24.70
N LEU A 101 22.19 27.94 24.36
CA LEU A 101 21.46 29.08 23.77
C LEU A 101 21.25 30.21 24.78
N ALA A 102 21.12 29.90 26.07
CA ALA A 102 20.93 30.87 27.14
C ALA A 102 22.25 31.44 27.70
N ARG A 103 23.42 30.88 27.35
CA ARG A 103 24.73 31.21 27.96
C ARG A 103 25.04 32.71 28.04
N HIS A 104 24.69 33.46 27.00
CA HIS A 104 24.95 34.91 26.93
C HIS A 104 23.97 35.70 27.80
N ALA A 105 22.72 35.25 27.91
CA ALA A 105 21.71 35.86 28.78
C ALA A 105 21.93 35.52 30.26
N LEU A 106 22.56 34.38 30.53
CA LEU A 106 22.90 33.91 31.87
C LEU A 106 24.33 34.31 32.31
N ALA A 107 25.09 35.01 31.46
CA ALA A 107 26.44 35.47 31.77
C ALA A 107 26.42 36.42 32.98
N GLY A 108 26.93 35.93 34.12
CA GLY A 108 26.91 36.65 35.41
C GLY A 108 25.88 36.14 36.43
N SER A 109 25.09 35.12 36.09
CA SER A 109 24.18 34.42 36.99
C SER A 109 24.63 32.97 37.24
N ASP A 110 24.14 32.37 38.32
CA ASP A 110 24.32 30.93 38.58
C ASP A 110 23.81 30.13 37.37
N HIS A 111 24.64 29.24 36.81
CA HIS A 111 24.29 28.42 35.65
C HIS A 111 23.36 27.24 36.04
N SER A 112 22.60 27.41 37.11
CA SER A 112 21.68 26.40 37.61
C SER A 112 20.43 26.30 36.75
N ASP A 113 19.80 25.13 36.78
CA ASP A 113 18.53 24.88 36.08
C ASP A 113 17.43 25.85 36.53
N ALA A 114 17.48 26.35 37.77
CA ALA A 114 16.54 27.35 38.27
C ALA A 114 16.67 28.68 37.51
N ALA A 115 17.90 29.13 37.23
CA ALA A 115 18.15 30.35 36.45
C ALA A 115 17.71 30.18 34.99
N LEU A 116 18.00 29.03 34.38
CA LEU A 116 17.52 28.69 33.04
C LEU A 116 15.99 28.71 32.97
N GLN A 117 15.30 28.09 33.92
CA GLN A 117 13.83 28.08 33.97
C GLN A 117 13.24 29.49 34.12
N ALA A 118 13.86 30.35 34.93
CA ALA A 118 13.44 31.75 35.07
C ALA A 118 13.60 32.54 33.76
N TYR A 119 14.73 32.36 33.07
CA TYR A 119 14.98 32.95 31.76
C TYR A 119 13.95 32.48 30.72
N LEU A 120 13.73 31.17 30.61
CA LEU A 120 12.78 30.59 29.66
C LEU A 120 11.36 31.09 29.93
N LYS A 121 10.94 31.20 31.19
CA LYS A 121 9.60 31.72 31.54
C LYS A 121 9.34 33.11 30.98
N ILE A 122 10.38 33.95 30.90
CA ILE A 122 10.27 35.34 30.44
C ILE A 122 10.48 35.44 28.93
N SER A 123 11.60 34.91 28.43
CA SER A 123 12.06 35.13 27.05
C SER A 123 11.54 34.07 26.06
N HIS A 124 11.28 32.86 26.53
CA HIS A 124 10.84 31.72 25.71
C HIS A 124 9.66 30.97 26.37
N PRO A 125 8.53 31.67 26.67
CA PRO A 125 7.48 31.14 27.55
C PRO A 125 6.84 29.86 27.02
N ARG A 126 6.82 29.66 25.70
CA ARG A 126 6.29 28.44 25.08
C ARG A 126 7.15 27.22 25.38
N THR A 127 8.48 27.32 25.24
CA THR A 127 9.44 26.28 25.64
C THR A 127 9.31 26.00 27.15
N TYR A 128 9.22 27.05 27.97
CA TYR A 128 8.99 26.90 29.41
C TYR A 128 7.71 26.13 29.72
N HIS A 129 6.59 26.49 29.09
CA HIS A 129 5.34 25.77 29.26
C HIS A 129 5.44 24.32 28.78
N TRP A 130 6.09 24.05 27.64
CA TRP A 130 6.30 22.68 27.17
C TRP A 130 7.08 21.86 28.21
N LEU A 131 8.15 22.40 28.78
CA LEU A 131 8.93 21.73 29.84
C LEU A 131 8.05 21.42 31.06
N LYS A 132 7.17 22.34 31.46
CA LYS A 132 6.30 22.21 32.65
C LYS A 132 4.97 21.49 32.43
N ARG A 133 4.56 21.25 31.18
CA ARG A 133 3.31 20.53 30.85
C ARG A 133 3.28 19.16 31.52
N SER A 134 2.26 18.89 32.33
CA SER A 134 1.81 17.54 32.67
C SER A 134 0.73 17.10 31.68
N ASP A 135 0.60 15.80 31.48
CA ASP A 135 -0.05 15.11 30.37
C ASP A 135 -1.55 15.42 30.16
N LEU A 136 -2.20 16.16 31.08
CA LEU A 136 -3.64 16.41 31.15
C LEU A 136 -4.10 17.79 30.62
N GLU A 137 -3.22 18.75 30.33
CA GLU A 137 -3.61 20.12 29.97
C GLU A 137 -3.50 20.43 28.46
N SER A 138 -4.39 19.83 27.65
CA SER A 138 -4.40 20.01 26.19
C SER A 138 -5.20 21.23 25.67
N ARG A 139 -5.61 22.18 26.52
CA ARG A 139 -6.61 23.22 26.14
C ARG A 139 -6.08 24.56 25.64
N HIS A 140 -4.77 24.74 25.47
CA HIS A 140 -4.26 25.92 24.76
C HIS A 140 -3.77 25.54 23.36
N ARG A 141 -4.70 25.53 22.41
CA ARG A 141 -4.40 25.58 20.97
C ARG A 141 -3.57 26.82 20.71
N LEU A 142 -2.29 26.64 20.43
CA LEU A 142 -1.41 27.72 19.97
C LEU A 142 -1.94 28.21 18.61
N ALA A 143 -2.16 29.52 18.49
CA ALA A 143 -2.89 30.12 17.39
C ALA A 143 -2.39 29.73 15.99
N ILE A 144 -3.32 29.28 15.14
CA ILE A 144 -3.10 28.90 13.74
C ILE A 144 -2.63 30.13 12.94
N ARG A 145 -1.44 30.07 12.32
CA ARG A 145 -1.02 31.06 11.32
C ARG A 145 -1.82 30.88 10.01
N PRO A 146 -2.12 31.97 9.26
CA PRO A 146 -2.81 31.90 7.97
C PRO A 146 -2.09 31.00 6.94
N ARG A 147 -2.85 30.22 6.16
CA ARG A 147 -2.36 29.23 5.16
C ARG A 147 -1.27 29.75 4.21
N TYR A 148 -1.32 31.03 3.79
CA TYR A 148 -0.39 31.59 2.82
C TYR A 148 0.99 31.94 3.38
N LYS A 149 1.17 31.94 4.72
CA LYS A 149 2.48 32.05 5.39
C LYS A 149 3.00 30.69 5.89
N ASN A 150 2.33 29.60 5.52
CA ASN A 150 2.50 28.29 6.11
C ASN A 150 3.26 27.36 5.14
N THR A 151 4.59 27.35 5.24
CA THR A 151 5.51 26.54 4.41
C THR A 151 5.65 25.08 4.88
N ARG A 152 4.79 24.62 5.79
CA ARG A 152 4.98 23.38 6.58
C ARG A 152 4.60 22.12 5.80
N ARG A 153 5.59 21.27 5.49
CA ARG A 153 5.39 19.84 5.13
C ARG A 153 5.56 19.00 6.41
N TYR A 154 4.79 17.92 6.54
CA TYR A 154 5.02 16.91 7.56
C TYR A 154 6.49 16.47 7.59
N PHE A 155 7.06 16.28 8.78
CA PHE A 155 8.26 15.46 8.92
C PHE A 155 7.92 14.03 8.50
N ARG A 156 8.81 13.44 7.72
CA ARG A 156 8.66 12.10 7.16
C ARG A 156 9.78 11.27 7.73
N TYR A 157 9.42 10.15 8.33
CA TYR A 157 10.40 9.28 8.98
C TYR A 157 10.06 7.81 8.75
N LYS A 158 10.98 6.93 9.12
CA LYS A 158 10.73 5.50 9.22
C LYS A 158 10.63 5.13 10.70
N ALA A 159 9.52 4.53 11.08
CA ALA A 159 9.32 3.75 12.30
C ALA A 159 9.21 2.25 12.00
N LYS A 160 9.23 1.43 13.05
CA LYS A 160 8.89 0.00 12.98
C LYS A 160 7.40 -0.17 12.67
N ILE A 161 7.09 -0.24 11.38
CA ILE A 161 5.74 -0.39 10.87
C ILE A 161 5.75 -1.52 9.84
N LYS A 162 4.89 -2.51 10.06
CA LYS A 162 4.52 -3.48 9.03
C LYS A 162 3.26 -2.99 8.32
N TYR A 163 3.18 -3.22 7.02
CA TYR A 163 2.01 -2.81 6.26
C TYR A 163 1.57 -3.84 5.23
N HIS A 164 0.27 -3.80 4.95
CA HIS A 164 -0.34 -4.41 3.79
C HIS A 164 -1.32 -3.42 3.17
N PHE A 165 -1.54 -3.50 1.87
CA PHE A 165 -2.54 -2.67 1.22
C PHE A 165 -3.38 -3.48 0.23
N ILE A 166 -4.64 -3.11 0.12
CA ILE A 166 -5.59 -3.64 -0.85
C ILE A 166 -6.00 -2.49 -1.77
N ARG A 167 -6.03 -2.76 -3.08
CA ARG A 167 -6.53 -1.81 -4.06
C ARG A 167 -8.05 -1.96 -4.20
N ILE A 168 -8.81 -0.91 -3.88
CA ILE A 168 -10.26 -0.87 -4.09
C ILE A 168 -10.61 -0.34 -5.49
N GLY A 169 -9.70 0.42 -6.11
CA GLY A 169 -9.92 1.10 -7.38
C GLY A 169 -10.35 2.57 -7.17
N SER A 170 -11.15 3.12 -8.08
CA SER A 170 -11.53 4.55 -8.07
C SER A 170 -12.91 4.85 -7.45
N HIS A 171 -13.53 3.88 -6.78
CA HIS A 171 -14.89 4.03 -6.25
C HIS A 171 -14.88 4.55 -4.80
N GLU A 172 -15.22 5.82 -4.62
CA GLU A 172 -15.28 6.51 -3.31
C GLU A 172 -16.41 6.00 -2.37
N GLY A 173 -17.32 5.15 -2.86
CA GLY A 173 -18.61 4.84 -2.20
C GLY A 173 -18.75 3.50 -1.48
N VAL A 174 -17.68 2.72 -1.27
CA VAL A 174 -17.81 1.41 -0.59
C VAL A 174 -17.82 1.62 0.93
N VAL A 175 -18.83 1.05 1.59
CA VAL A 175 -19.03 1.06 3.06
C VAL A 175 -17.80 0.49 3.76
N GLU A 176 -17.50 0.99 4.97
CA GLU A 176 -16.41 0.48 5.82
C GLU A 176 -16.47 -1.04 5.95
N LEU A 177 -15.37 -1.73 5.59
CA LEU A 177 -15.13 -3.10 6.01
C LEU A 177 -14.75 -3.04 7.51
N GLN A 178 -15.73 -3.23 8.39
CA GLN A 178 -15.49 -3.39 9.81
C GLN A 178 -15.17 -4.85 10.14
N GLY A 179 -14.10 -5.05 10.92
CA GLY A 179 -13.90 -6.22 11.78
C GLY A 179 -13.37 -7.50 11.12
N ASP A 180 -12.61 -8.24 11.92
CA ASP A 180 -12.07 -9.59 11.77
C ASP A 180 -12.35 -10.32 10.45
N ILE A 181 -11.25 -10.51 9.73
CA ILE A 181 -11.14 -10.91 8.34
C ILE A 181 -11.61 -12.36 8.14
N TYR A 182 -12.68 -12.53 7.36
CA TYR A 182 -12.96 -13.77 6.64
C TYR A 182 -13.38 -13.41 5.21
N THR A 183 -12.53 -13.75 4.23
CA THR A 183 -12.82 -13.86 2.78
C THR A 183 -13.68 -12.74 2.15
N ASN A 184 -13.08 -11.86 1.35
CA ASN A 184 -13.87 -11.00 0.46
C ASN A 184 -14.57 -11.85 -0.61
N GLY A 185 -15.84 -12.18 -0.37
CA GLY A 185 -16.74 -12.86 -1.32
C GLY A 185 -17.17 -11.94 -2.47
N ILE A 186 -16.23 -11.53 -3.32
CA ILE A 186 -16.59 -10.86 -4.57
C ILE A 186 -17.19 -11.91 -5.51
N GLN A 187 -18.50 -11.88 -5.64
CA GLN A 187 -19.25 -12.74 -6.55
C GLN A 187 -19.08 -12.24 -8.00
N HIS A 188 -18.06 -12.74 -8.70
CA HIS A 188 -17.83 -12.45 -10.12
C HIS A 188 -18.90 -13.09 -11.03
N PHE A 189 -19.58 -14.12 -10.54
CA PHE A 189 -20.76 -14.72 -11.16
C PHE A 189 -22.05 -14.06 -10.64
N THR A 190 -22.33 -12.84 -11.11
CA THR A 190 -23.61 -12.17 -10.81
C THR A 190 -24.77 -12.92 -11.47
N GLU A 191 -26.00 -12.65 -10.99
CA GLU A 191 -27.24 -13.20 -11.59
C GLU A 191 -27.28 -12.95 -13.10
N ILE A 192 -26.97 -11.73 -13.55
CA ILE A 192 -26.93 -11.34 -14.97
C ILE A 192 -25.90 -12.16 -15.75
N VAL A 193 -24.72 -12.40 -15.20
CA VAL A 193 -23.67 -13.19 -15.85
C VAL A 193 -24.09 -14.66 -15.95
N ASN A 194 -24.67 -15.21 -14.88
CA ASN A 194 -25.19 -16.58 -14.87
C ASN A 194 -26.32 -16.76 -15.88
N GLU A 195 -27.31 -15.87 -15.93
CA GLU A 195 -28.37 -15.90 -16.94
C GLU A 195 -27.81 -15.85 -18.36
N LYS A 196 -26.77 -15.04 -18.60
CA LYS A 196 -26.14 -14.96 -19.91
C LYS A 196 -25.46 -16.27 -20.29
N LEU A 197 -24.72 -16.89 -19.37
CA LEU A 197 -24.08 -18.18 -19.58
C LEU A 197 -25.12 -19.29 -19.80
N ASP A 198 -26.20 -19.30 -19.03
CA ASP A 198 -27.29 -20.27 -19.14
C ASP A 198 -28.02 -20.16 -20.50
N ARG A 199 -28.28 -18.93 -20.97
CA ARG A 199 -28.84 -18.71 -22.31
C ARG A 199 -27.92 -19.21 -23.41
N LEU A 200 -26.61 -18.94 -23.31
CA LEU A 200 -25.62 -19.45 -24.26
C LEU A 200 -25.60 -20.98 -24.28
N THR A 201 -25.68 -21.65 -23.12
CA THR A 201 -25.78 -23.12 -23.05
C THR A 201 -27.05 -23.64 -23.73
N GLN A 202 -28.20 -23.04 -23.43
CA GLN A 202 -29.49 -23.46 -24.00
C GLN A 202 -29.50 -23.32 -25.52
N ASP A 203 -29.06 -22.16 -26.02
CA ASP A 203 -28.95 -21.89 -27.46
C ASP A 203 -27.96 -22.86 -28.12
N TYR A 204 -26.82 -23.12 -27.48
CA TYR A 204 -25.83 -24.07 -27.94
C TYR A 204 -26.41 -25.48 -28.12
N HIS A 205 -27.07 -26.04 -27.10
CA HIS A 205 -27.68 -27.37 -27.15
C HIS A 205 -28.70 -27.49 -28.27
N LEU A 206 -29.60 -26.51 -28.38
CA LEU A 206 -30.64 -26.51 -29.39
C LEU A 206 -30.05 -26.44 -30.82
N ASN A 207 -29.00 -25.64 -31.02
CA ASN A 207 -28.37 -25.47 -32.32
C ASN A 207 -27.53 -26.69 -32.72
N ILE A 208 -26.81 -27.30 -31.77
CA ILE A 208 -25.92 -28.43 -32.08
C ILE A 208 -26.69 -29.74 -32.24
N GLU A 209 -27.81 -29.90 -31.52
CA GLU A 209 -28.74 -31.01 -31.72
C GLU A 209 -29.32 -30.97 -33.13
N LYS A 210 -29.86 -29.82 -33.54
CA LYS A 210 -30.39 -29.62 -34.90
C LYS A 210 -29.33 -29.82 -35.99
N ALA A 211 -28.07 -29.45 -35.71
CA ALA A 211 -27.00 -29.54 -36.67
C ALA A 211 -26.47 -30.97 -36.86
N LEU A 212 -26.32 -31.74 -35.76
CA LEU A 212 -25.51 -32.96 -35.76
C LEU A 212 -26.20 -34.20 -35.19
N ALA A 213 -27.20 -34.10 -34.31
CA ALA A 213 -27.69 -35.26 -33.57
C ALA A 213 -28.21 -36.39 -34.47
N SER A 214 -28.94 -36.06 -35.53
CA SER A 214 -29.49 -37.06 -36.46
C SER A 214 -28.50 -37.47 -37.57
N SER A 215 -27.65 -36.55 -38.02
CA SER A 215 -26.79 -36.77 -39.21
C SER A 215 -25.37 -37.23 -38.86
N PHE A 216 -24.84 -36.81 -37.72
CA PHE A 216 -23.47 -37.07 -37.27
C PHE A 216 -23.43 -37.27 -35.74
N PRO A 217 -24.03 -38.36 -35.22
CA PRO A 217 -24.24 -38.55 -33.78
C PRO A 217 -22.93 -38.62 -32.97
N GLN A 218 -21.86 -39.15 -33.55
CA GLN A 218 -20.55 -39.19 -32.90
C GLN A 218 -19.94 -37.78 -32.76
N ALA A 219 -20.08 -36.94 -33.78
CA ALA A 219 -19.65 -35.54 -33.70
C ALA A 219 -20.50 -34.77 -32.68
N TYR A 220 -21.82 -35.00 -32.64
CA TYR A 220 -22.68 -34.44 -31.61
C TYR A 220 -22.21 -34.79 -30.19
N GLN A 221 -21.88 -36.06 -29.93
CA GLN A 221 -21.33 -36.48 -28.63
C GLN A 221 -20.02 -35.76 -28.28
N LEU A 222 -19.12 -35.59 -29.26
CA LEU A 222 -17.87 -34.84 -29.05
C LEU A 222 -18.15 -33.39 -28.61
N PHE A 223 -19.09 -32.71 -29.25
CA PHE A 223 -19.51 -31.35 -28.87
C PHE A 223 -20.17 -31.29 -27.48
N MET A 224 -20.94 -32.32 -27.10
CA MET A 224 -21.49 -32.43 -25.74
C MET A 224 -20.41 -32.59 -24.67
N VAL A 225 -19.31 -33.29 -24.98
CA VAL A 225 -18.16 -33.38 -24.08
C VAL A 225 -17.53 -32.01 -23.86
N VAL A 226 -17.39 -31.21 -24.93
CA VAL A 226 -16.77 -29.88 -24.87
C VAL A 226 -17.56 -28.93 -23.98
N ILE A 227 -18.88 -28.80 -24.17
CA ILE A 227 -19.69 -27.90 -23.33
C ILE A 227 -19.68 -28.35 -21.86
N LYS A 228 -19.68 -29.67 -21.59
CA LYS A 228 -19.58 -30.19 -20.22
C LYS A 228 -18.26 -29.83 -19.55
N GLN A 229 -17.15 -29.78 -20.29
CA GLN A 229 -15.86 -29.30 -19.76
C GLN A 229 -15.94 -27.81 -19.39
N MET A 230 -16.65 -27.00 -20.18
CA MET A 230 -16.83 -25.57 -19.91
C MET A 230 -17.71 -25.29 -18.69
N GLU A 231 -18.82 -26.03 -18.56
CA GLU A 231 -19.70 -25.92 -17.38
C GLU A 231 -18.96 -26.31 -16.11
N TYR A 232 -18.13 -27.35 -16.17
CA TYR A 232 -17.27 -27.69 -15.05
C TYR A 232 -16.26 -26.58 -14.72
N LEU A 233 -15.62 -25.98 -15.73
CA LEU A 233 -14.72 -24.85 -15.54
C LEU A 233 -15.44 -23.64 -14.93
N ARG A 234 -16.69 -23.39 -15.34
CA ARG A 234 -17.59 -22.40 -14.71
C ARG A 234 -17.79 -22.71 -13.23
N ASP A 235 -18.14 -23.95 -12.87
CA ASP A 235 -18.37 -24.34 -11.48
C ASP A 235 -17.12 -24.15 -10.62
N VAL A 236 -15.95 -24.51 -11.15
CA VAL A 236 -14.66 -24.29 -10.47
C VAL A 236 -14.37 -22.81 -10.28
N LEU A 237 -14.47 -21.99 -11.33
CA LEU A 237 -14.25 -20.54 -11.22
C LEU A 237 -15.27 -19.88 -10.29
N SER A 238 -16.52 -20.35 -10.28
CA SER A 238 -17.57 -19.88 -9.38
C SER A 238 -17.23 -20.21 -7.93
N GLY A 239 -16.85 -21.46 -7.66
CA GLY A 239 -16.38 -21.89 -6.34
C GLY A 239 -15.17 -21.11 -5.85
N ILE A 240 -14.21 -20.80 -6.73
CA ILE A 240 -13.06 -19.94 -6.41
C ILE A 240 -13.52 -18.51 -6.10
N SER A 241 -14.42 -17.95 -6.90
CA SER A 241 -14.95 -16.59 -6.72
C SER A 241 -15.62 -16.40 -5.36
N ILE A 242 -16.36 -17.40 -4.87
CA ILE A 242 -17.08 -17.33 -3.59
C ILE A 242 -16.28 -17.91 -2.41
N GLY A 243 -15.11 -18.49 -2.66
CA GLY A 243 -14.26 -19.13 -1.63
C GLY A 243 -14.77 -20.47 -1.10
N ILE A 244 -15.74 -21.10 -1.77
CA ILE A 244 -16.36 -22.37 -1.35
C ILE A 244 -16.08 -23.42 -2.43
N ILE A 245 -14.87 -23.98 -2.42
CA ILE A 245 -14.48 -25.05 -3.35
C ILE A 245 -13.65 -26.14 -2.66
N PRO A 246 -13.94 -27.43 -2.90
CA PRO A 246 -13.05 -28.52 -2.51
C PRO A 246 -11.78 -28.48 -3.36
N ILE A 247 -10.71 -27.83 -2.86
CA ILE A 247 -9.48 -27.54 -3.61
C ILE A 247 -8.83 -28.82 -4.18
N ALA A 248 -8.82 -29.90 -3.41
CA ALA A 248 -8.22 -31.17 -3.83
C ALA A 248 -8.95 -31.79 -5.04
N ASP A 249 -10.28 -31.79 -5.01
CA ASP A 249 -11.11 -32.36 -6.08
C ASP A 249 -11.05 -31.49 -7.34
N ALA A 250 -11.06 -30.17 -7.19
CA ALA A 250 -10.88 -29.22 -8.28
C ALA A 250 -9.53 -29.40 -8.99
N LYS A 251 -8.43 -29.53 -8.22
CA LYS A 251 -7.08 -29.81 -8.76
C LYS A 251 -7.04 -31.13 -9.51
N ALA A 252 -7.54 -32.21 -8.92
CA ALA A 252 -7.53 -33.53 -9.53
C ALA A 252 -8.30 -33.55 -10.87
N THR A 253 -9.45 -32.88 -10.91
CA THR A 253 -10.31 -32.86 -12.08
C THR A 253 -9.78 -31.95 -13.18
N LEU A 254 -9.26 -30.76 -12.86
CA LEU A 254 -8.58 -29.89 -13.84
C LEU A 254 -7.38 -30.60 -14.46
N ARG A 255 -6.56 -31.31 -13.66
CA ARG A 255 -5.46 -32.13 -14.18
C ARG A 255 -5.95 -33.22 -15.12
N LYS A 256 -7.03 -33.92 -14.76
CA LYS A 256 -7.63 -34.96 -15.61
C LYS A 256 -8.18 -34.39 -16.91
N ALA A 257 -8.80 -33.21 -16.88
CA ALA A 257 -9.31 -32.52 -18.06
C ALA A 257 -8.16 -32.15 -19.02
N LEU A 258 -7.07 -31.57 -18.50
CA LEU A 258 -5.88 -31.20 -19.29
C LEU A 258 -5.12 -32.41 -19.86
N GLN A 259 -5.25 -33.59 -19.24
CA GLN A 259 -4.64 -34.84 -19.73
C GLN A 259 -5.51 -35.55 -20.78
N ASN A 260 -6.83 -35.42 -20.68
CA ASN A 260 -7.78 -36.07 -21.56
C ASN A 260 -8.12 -35.17 -22.75
N ARG A 261 -7.26 -35.20 -23.77
CA ARG A 261 -7.53 -34.51 -25.05
C ARG A 261 -8.78 -35.07 -25.73
N LEU A 262 -9.47 -34.20 -26.45
CA LEU A 262 -10.62 -34.55 -27.27
C LEU A 262 -10.21 -35.52 -28.38
N ASP A 263 -11.02 -36.57 -28.57
CA ASP A 263 -10.85 -37.49 -29.70
C ASP A 263 -11.53 -36.91 -30.95
N TYR A 264 -10.72 -36.52 -31.92
CA TYR A 264 -11.18 -35.92 -33.16
C TYR A 264 -11.55 -36.93 -34.25
N ALA A 265 -11.44 -38.25 -33.98
CA ALA A 265 -11.77 -39.28 -34.97
C ALA A 265 -13.18 -39.12 -35.56
N ALA A 266 -14.14 -38.68 -34.74
CA ALA A 266 -15.52 -38.41 -35.17
C ALA A 266 -15.67 -37.28 -36.20
N LEU A 267 -14.62 -36.47 -36.42
CA LEU A 267 -14.57 -35.38 -37.38
C LEU A 267 -13.69 -35.70 -38.60
N SER A 268 -13.21 -36.95 -38.74
CA SER A 268 -12.34 -37.35 -39.84
C SER A 268 -13.00 -37.05 -41.19
N GLY A 269 -12.38 -36.17 -41.98
CA GLY A 269 -12.90 -35.72 -43.27
C GLY A 269 -13.48 -34.29 -43.29
N ASN A 270 -13.70 -33.66 -42.13
CA ASN A 270 -14.06 -32.25 -42.03
C ASN A 270 -12.97 -31.44 -41.30
N ILE A 271 -11.87 -31.23 -42.03
CA ILE A 271 -10.64 -30.57 -41.57
C ILE A 271 -10.92 -29.19 -40.95
N ARG A 272 -11.92 -28.47 -41.48
CA ARG A 272 -12.26 -27.12 -41.01
C ARG A 272 -12.92 -27.14 -39.63
N THR A 273 -13.91 -27.99 -39.43
CA THR A 273 -14.59 -28.17 -38.14
C THR A 273 -13.63 -28.72 -37.09
N GLU A 274 -12.76 -29.65 -37.47
CA GLU A 274 -11.70 -30.17 -36.60
C GLU A 274 -10.72 -29.06 -36.17
N SER A 275 -10.18 -28.29 -37.11
CA SER A 275 -9.24 -27.19 -36.80
C SER A 275 -9.86 -26.17 -35.86
N LEU A 276 -11.15 -25.84 -36.05
CA LEU A 276 -11.87 -24.92 -35.17
C LEU A 276 -11.98 -25.45 -33.76
N LEU A 277 -12.33 -26.74 -33.61
CA LEU A 277 -12.47 -27.37 -32.32
C LEU A 277 -11.12 -27.52 -31.61
N ARG A 278 -10.02 -27.70 -32.34
CA ARG A 278 -8.65 -27.67 -31.81
C ARG A 278 -8.24 -26.29 -31.30
N ASP A 279 -8.52 -25.24 -32.08
CA ASP A 279 -8.24 -23.86 -31.67
C ASP A 279 -9.07 -23.48 -30.42
N PHE A 280 -10.27 -24.05 -30.30
CA PHE A 280 -11.12 -23.89 -29.14
C PHE A 280 -10.65 -24.69 -27.91
N GLU A 281 -10.27 -25.96 -28.09
CA GLU A 281 -9.65 -26.79 -27.04
C GLU A 281 -8.44 -26.06 -26.44
N ALA A 282 -7.58 -25.47 -27.28
CA ALA A 282 -6.44 -24.69 -26.83
C ALA A 282 -6.82 -23.49 -25.93
N LYS A 283 -7.96 -22.85 -26.19
CA LYS A 283 -8.47 -21.75 -25.35
C LYS A 283 -8.97 -22.25 -24.00
N ILE A 284 -9.73 -23.35 -23.97
CA ILE A 284 -10.17 -23.99 -22.73
C ILE A 284 -8.97 -24.47 -21.92
N ASP A 285 -8.00 -25.11 -22.57
CA ASP A 285 -6.78 -25.59 -21.93
C ASP A 285 -5.98 -24.45 -21.33
N GLN A 286 -5.89 -23.31 -22.02
CA GLN A 286 -5.25 -22.12 -21.48
C GLN A 286 -5.94 -21.65 -20.20
N ILE A 287 -7.28 -21.49 -20.19
CA ILE A 287 -8.02 -21.06 -19.00
C ILE A 287 -7.88 -22.10 -17.88
N SER A 288 -8.01 -23.39 -18.19
CA SER A 288 -7.97 -24.50 -17.23
C SER A 288 -6.58 -24.67 -16.62
N SER A 289 -5.51 -24.59 -17.42
CA SER A 289 -4.13 -24.67 -16.96
C SER A 289 -3.76 -23.50 -16.05
N HIS A 290 -4.22 -22.30 -16.38
CA HIS A 290 -3.95 -21.12 -15.55
C HIS A 290 -4.79 -21.11 -14.28
N THR A 291 -6.03 -21.62 -14.33
CA THR A 291 -6.87 -21.86 -13.15
C THR A 291 -6.25 -22.92 -12.24
N LEU A 292 -5.71 -24.01 -12.81
CA LEU A 292 -4.98 -25.03 -12.06
C LEU A 292 -3.73 -24.44 -11.41
N THR A 293 -2.93 -23.69 -12.16
CA THR A 293 -1.72 -23.01 -11.64
C THR A 293 -2.08 -22.08 -10.50
N LEU A 294 -3.17 -21.31 -10.66
CA LEU A 294 -3.71 -20.46 -9.61
C LEU A 294 -4.03 -21.30 -8.38
N LEU A 295 -4.80 -22.38 -8.47
CA LEU A 295 -5.12 -23.25 -7.34
C LEU A 295 -3.89 -23.94 -6.71
N GLU A 296 -2.94 -24.38 -7.52
CA GLU A 296 -1.74 -25.10 -7.08
C GLU A 296 -0.79 -24.20 -6.30
N LYS A 297 -0.61 -22.97 -6.77
CA LYS A 297 0.22 -21.96 -6.11
C LYS A 297 -0.53 -21.17 -5.05
N SER A 298 -1.86 -21.26 -5.02
CA SER A 298 -2.66 -20.69 -3.94
C SER A 298 -2.43 -21.46 -2.66
N THR A 299 -2.11 -20.73 -1.61
CA THR A 299 -2.08 -21.26 -0.25
C THR A 299 -3.47 -21.10 0.36
N PRO A 300 -3.77 -21.75 1.51
CA PRO A 300 -4.97 -21.46 2.27
C PRO A 300 -5.12 -19.97 2.67
N HIS A 301 -4.07 -19.17 2.50
CA HIS A 301 -3.96 -17.79 2.99
C HIS A 301 -3.70 -16.76 1.87
N GLN A 302 -3.52 -17.19 0.62
CA GLN A 302 -3.24 -16.32 -0.52
C GLN A 302 -3.69 -16.99 -1.81
N LEU A 303 -4.53 -16.30 -2.60
CA LEU A 303 -4.77 -16.70 -3.98
C LEU A 303 -3.59 -16.22 -4.84
N TYR A 304 -2.91 -17.13 -5.53
CA TYR A 304 -1.80 -16.77 -6.43
C TYR A 304 -2.32 -15.90 -7.58
N GLN A 305 -1.70 -14.74 -7.79
CA GLN A 305 -2.00 -13.89 -8.95
C GLN A 305 -1.44 -14.54 -10.22
N GLY A 306 -2.34 -15.04 -11.05
CA GLY A 306 -2.01 -15.64 -12.34
C GLY A 306 -1.75 -14.58 -13.42
N PRO A 307 -0.97 -14.91 -14.45
CA PRO A 307 -0.78 -14.02 -15.59
C PRO A 307 -2.11 -13.80 -16.33
N ILE A 308 -2.25 -12.64 -16.97
CA ILE A 308 -3.36 -12.37 -17.89
C ILE A 308 -3.26 -13.35 -19.06
N LEU A 309 -4.38 -13.95 -19.43
CA LEU A 309 -4.43 -14.91 -20.54
C LEU A 309 -4.06 -14.23 -21.87
N GLN A 310 -3.28 -14.93 -22.70
CA GLN A 310 -2.85 -14.43 -24.01
C GLN A 310 -3.96 -14.60 -25.05
N GLN A 311 -4.04 -13.68 -26.01
CA GLN A 311 -4.90 -13.85 -27.18
C GLN A 311 -4.43 -15.02 -28.04
N LEU A 312 -5.35 -15.92 -28.37
CA LEU A 312 -5.13 -17.07 -29.23
C LEU A 312 -5.70 -16.82 -30.63
N LYS A 313 -5.37 -17.71 -31.57
CA LYS A 313 -5.81 -17.65 -32.96
C LYS A 313 -7.33 -17.48 -33.10
N ILE A 314 -8.11 -18.23 -32.31
CA ILE A 314 -9.57 -18.16 -32.34
C ILE A 314 -10.13 -16.78 -31.95
N ASP A 315 -9.42 -16.03 -31.09
CA ASP A 315 -9.84 -14.69 -30.66
C ASP A 315 -9.79 -13.69 -31.83
N ASN A 316 -8.88 -13.90 -32.78
CA ASN A 316 -8.76 -13.07 -33.98
C ASN A 316 -9.73 -13.49 -35.10
N GLU A 317 -10.09 -14.77 -35.15
CA GLU A 317 -10.95 -15.31 -36.21
C GLU A 317 -12.44 -15.15 -35.95
N ILE A 318 -12.85 -15.00 -34.67
CA ILE A 318 -14.26 -14.99 -34.30
C ILE A 318 -15.07 -13.89 -34.99
N ASP A 319 -14.48 -12.72 -35.22
CA ASP A 319 -15.17 -11.61 -35.87
C ASP A 319 -15.55 -11.97 -37.32
N SER A 320 -14.67 -12.70 -38.02
CA SER A 320 -14.98 -13.25 -39.34
C SER A 320 -16.17 -14.23 -39.31
N TYR A 321 -16.25 -15.06 -38.26
CA TYR A 321 -17.35 -16.02 -38.07
C TYR A 321 -18.67 -15.30 -37.74
N LYS A 322 -18.64 -14.25 -36.91
CA LYS A 322 -19.80 -13.40 -36.61
C LYS A 322 -20.33 -12.70 -37.86
N GLU A 323 -19.45 -12.19 -38.71
CA GLU A 323 -19.82 -11.62 -40.01
C GLU A 323 -20.40 -12.67 -40.97
N LYS A 324 -19.86 -13.90 -40.98
CA LYS A 324 -20.42 -15.01 -41.77
C LYS A 324 -21.81 -15.40 -41.29
N ARG A 325 -22.07 -15.41 -39.97
CA ARG A 325 -23.40 -15.70 -39.39
C ARG A 325 -24.47 -14.73 -39.90
N LYS A 326 -24.14 -13.45 -40.07
CA LYS A 326 -25.06 -12.44 -40.64
C LYS A 326 -25.49 -12.77 -42.07
N LYS A 327 -24.62 -13.42 -42.84
CA LYS A 327 -24.85 -13.80 -44.25
C LYS A 327 -25.47 -15.19 -44.40
N ASN A 328 -25.13 -16.13 -43.51
CA ASN A 328 -25.63 -17.50 -43.51
C ASN A 328 -25.65 -18.05 -42.08
N SER A 329 -26.84 -18.21 -41.52
CA SER A 329 -27.07 -18.62 -40.13
C SER A 329 -27.21 -20.13 -39.97
N SER A 330 -26.18 -20.90 -40.34
CA SER A 330 -26.19 -22.34 -40.06
C SER A 330 -26.21 -22.59 -38.54
N CYS A 331 -26.93 -23.61 -38.09
CA CYS A 331 -27.00 -23.95 -36.67
C CYS A 331 -25.62 -24.30 -36.11
N LEU A 332 -24.80 -25.06 -36.85
CA LEU A 332 -23.44 -25.41 -36.44
C LEU A 332 -22.54 -24.18 -36.24
N LEU A 333 -22.57 -23.21 -37.15
CA LEU A 333 -21.80 -21.96 -37.02
C LEU A 333 -22.26 -21.15 -35.79
N THR A 334 -23.57 -21.12 -35.55
CA THR A 334 -24.14 -20.44 -34.37
C THR A 334 -23.64 -21.11 -33.09
N SER A 335 -23.70 -22.44 -33.00
CA SER A 335 -23.15 -23.21 -31.86
C SER A 335 -21.68 -22.89 -31.60
N PHE A 336 -20.85 -22.77 -32.65
CA PHE A 336 -19.44 -22.40 -32.48
C PHE A 336 -19.25 -20.99 -31.90
N ILE A 337 -20.06 -20.03 -32.33
CA ILE A 337 -20.00 -18.66 -31.82
C ILE A 337 -20.44 -18.64 -30.36
N ASP A 338 -21.53 -19.33 -30.02
CA ASP A 338 -22.06 -19.37 -28.65
C ASP A 338 -21.04 -20.01 -27.69
N LEU A 339 -20.40 -21.10 -28.13
CA LEU A 339 -19.32 -21.79 -27.40
C LEU A 339 -18.11 -20.85 -27.16
N TYR A 340 -17.71 -20.08 -28.16
CA TYR A 340 -16.64 -19.08 -28.00
C TYR A 340 -17.04 -17.95 -27.05
N GLU A 341 -18.26 -17.40 -27.19
CA GLU A 341 -18.71 -16.32 -26.33
C GLU A 341 -18.78 -16.73 -24.87
N TYR A 342 -19.15 -17.99 -24.60
CA TYR A 342 -19.09 -18.59 -23.28
C TYR A 342 -17.65 -18.63 -22.77
N ALA A 343 -16.71 -19.18 -23.54
CA ALA A 343 -15.30 -19.27 -23.14
C ALA A 343 -14.71 -17.88 -22.85
N GLN A 344 -15.07 -16.88 -23.65
CA GLN A 344 -14.64 -15.50 -23.46
C GLN A 344 -15.20 -14.90 -22.15
N GLN A 345 -16.44 -15.24 -21.75
CA GLN A 345 -16.94 -14.82 -20.43
C GLN A 345 -16.14 -15.47 -19.30
N LEU A 346 -15.82 -16.76 -19.41
CA LEU A 346 -15.01 -17.46 -18.41
C LEU A 346 -13.60 -16.86 -18.29
N GLU A 347 -12.96 -16.53 -19.42
CA GLU A 347 -11.67 -15.84 -19.44
C GLU A 347 -11.73 -14.49 -18.71
N ARG A 348 -12.77 -13.68 -18.97
CA ARG A 348 -12.94 -12.39 -18.29
C ARG A 348 -13.11 -12.58 -16.78
N ILE A 349 -13.88 -13.58 -16.37
CA ILE A 349 -14.08 -13.91 -14.97
C ILE A 349 -12.78 -14.40 -14.34
N TYR A 350 -12.02 -15.29 -14.99
CA TYR A 350 -10.70 -15.71 -14.54
C TYR A 350 -9.77 -14.53 -14.34
N ASN A 351 -9.67 -13.64 -15.32
CA ASN A 351 -8.82 -12.44 -15.23
C ASN A 351 -9.24 -11.54 -14.07
N ASN A 352 -10.56 -11.42 -13.81
CA ASN A 352 -11.08 -10.67 -12.68
C ASN A 352 -10.75 -11.35 -11.34
N ILE A 353 -10.96 -12.67 -11.21
CA ILE A 353 -10.63 -13.47 -10.02
C ILE A 353 -9.14 -13.33 -9.71
N SER A 354 -8.29 -13.52 -10.72
CA SER A 354 -6.83 -13.37 -10.63
C SER A 354 -6.43 -11.96 -10.16
N ALA A 355 -7.23 -10.95 -10.48
CA ALA A 355 -6.98 -9.55 -10.12
C ALA A 355 -7.66 -9.09 -8.81
N SER A 356 -8.68 -9.79 -8.30
CA SER A 356 -9.64 -9.24 -7.32
C SER A 356 -9.76 -10.01 -6.00
N ASN A 357 -9.29 -11.26 -5.89
CA ASN A 357 -9.42 -12.04 -4.66
C ASN A 357 -8.19 -11.89 -3.75
N PHE A 358 -8.29 -10.99 -2.76
CA PHE A 358 -7.31 -10.87 -1.67
C PHE A 358 -7.85 -11.56 -0.42
N ILE A 359 -7.10 -12.53 0.11
CA ILE A 359 -7.18 -12.90 1.53
C ILE A 359 -6.23 -11.94 2.23
N ILE A 360 -6.71 -11.24 3.26
CA ILE A 360 -5.83 -10.36 4.04
C ILE A 360 -4.79 -11.25 4.71
N ILE A 361 -3.55 -10.98 4.33
CA ILE A 361 -2.36 -11.65 4.82
C ILE A 361 -2.26 -11.46 6.34
N PHE A 362 -1.90 -12.48 7.13
CA PHE A 362 -1.64 -12.29 8.57
C PHE A 362 -0.51 -11.25 8.78
N PRO A 363 -0.52 -10.47 9.87
CA PRO A 363 0.47 -9.41 10.10
C PRO A 363 1.93 -9.90 10.07
N GLU A 364 2.15 -11.17 10.36
CA GLU A 364 3.46 -11.82 10.30
C GLU A 364 4.11 -11.84 8.90
N TYR A 365 3.33 -11.73 7.81
CA TYR A 365 3.86 -11.65 6.44
C TYR A 365 3.69 -10.28 5.79
N TRP A 366 3.36 -9.24 6.57
CA TRP A 366 3.28 -7.87 6.06
C TRP A 366 4.67 -7.31 5.74
N SER A 367 4.71 -6.38 4.78
CA SER A 367 5.96 -5.76 4.36
C SER A 367 6.44 -4.77 5.42
N GLU A 368 7.74 -4.74 5.67
CA GLU A 368 8.41 -3.70 6.46
C GLU A 368 9.09 -2.65 5.55
N ASP A 369 9.21 -2.93 4.24
CA ASP A 369 9.96 -2.10 3.30
C ASP A 369 9.09 -0.98 2.70
N TYR A 370 8.83 0.04 3.50
CA TYR A 370 8.24 1.28 3.05
C TYR A 370 9.27 2.40 2.98
N TYR A 371 8.95 3.46 2.22
CA TYR A 371 9.85 4.58 2.00
C TYR A 371 9.86 5.55 3.18
N ASN A 372 8.68 6.06 3.57
CA ASN A 372 8.49 6.82 4.80
C ASN A 372 7.00 7.02 5.11
N ALA A 373 6.71 7.43 6.34
CA ALA A 373 5.38 7.74 6.81
C ALA A 373 5.33 9.14 7.45
N SER A 374 4.11 9.66 7.54
CA SER A 374 3.75 10.88 8.27
C SER A 374 2.32 10.76 8.78
N PRO A 375 1.89 11.59 9.74
CA PRO A 375 0.50 11.54 10.22
C PRO A 375 -0.56 11.81 9.15
N GLY A 376 -0.21 12.37 7.98
CA GLY A 376 -1.17 12.60 6.88
C GLY A 376 -0.95 11.74 5.64
N GLY A 377 -0.04 10.77 5.67
CA GLY A 377 0.20 9.94 4.50
C GLY A 377 1.36 8.97 4.65
N PHE A 378 1.40 8.01 3.74
CA PHE A 378 2.27 6.85 3.76
C PHE A 378 2.85 6.63 2.36
N SER A 379 4.13 6.27 2.26
CA SER A 379 4.77 5.99 0.98
C SER A 379 5.57 4.70 1.05
N PHE A 380 5.39 3.84 0.07
CA PHE A 380 5.93 2.49 0.04
C PHE A 380 6.33 2.06 -1.37
N HIS A 381 7.09 0.96 -1.45
CA HIS A 381 7.46 0.36 -2.72
C HIS A 381 6.50 -0.78 -3.05
N SER A 382 6.20 -0.93 -4.35
CA SER A 382 5.33 -2.00 -4.82
C SER A 382 5.65 -2.37 -6.27
N GLU A 383 5.60 -3.67 -6.54
CA GLU A 383 5.61 -4.22 -7.91
C GLU A 383 4.22 -4.14 -8.55
N PHE A 384 3.18 -3.86 -7.77
CA PHE A 384 1.79 -3.87 -8.22
C PHE A 384 1.42 -2.57 -8.96
N LEU A 385 0.62 -2.73 -10.01
CA LEU A 385 0.12 -1.62 -10.81
C LEU A 385 -1.02 -0.90 -10.07
N VAL A 386 -0.71 0.26 -9.48
CA VAL A 386 -1.70 1.23 -8.99
C VAL A 386 -1.77 2.43 -9.92
N ASN A 387 -2.93 3.07 -10.02
CA ASN A 387 -3.12 4.29 -10.80
C ASN A 387 -3.15 5.53 -9.89
N LEU A 388 -2.84 6.68 -10.48
CA LEU A 388 -3.02 7.96 -9.80
C LEU A 388 -4.49 8.14 -9.43
N ASN A 389 -4.75 8.63 -8.21
CA ASN A 389 -6.08 8.79 -7.61
C ASN A 389 -6.80 7.50 -7.20
N ASP A 390 -6.18 6.32 -7.36
CA ASP A 390 -6.74 5.10 -6.78
C ASP A 390 -6.89 5.23 -5.26
N ILE A 391 -7.92 4.60 -4.72
CA ILE A 391 -8.14 4.45 -3.29
C ILE A 391 -7.67 3.06 -2.89
N LEU A 392 -6.81 3.03 -1.87
CA LEU A 392 -6.30 1.81 -1.26
C LEU A 392 -6.79 1.75 0.19
N GLU A 393 -7.05 0.55 0.68
CA GLU A 393 -7.14 0.28 2.11
C GLU A 393 -5.77 -0.18 2.60
N VAL A 394 -5.19 0.56 3.54
CA VAL A 394 -3.88 0.26 4.11
C VAL A 394 -4.09 -0.22 5.53
N PHE A 395 -3.50 -1.37 5.83
CA PHE A 395 -3.41 -1.94 7.17
C PHE A 395 -1.99 -1.74 7.66
N LEU A 396 -1.84 -1.20 8.87
CA LEU A 396 -0.55 -0.94 9.50
C LEU A 396 -0.51 -1.64 10.86
N GLN A 397 0.58 -2.33 11.15
CA GLN A 397 0.90 -2.81 12.48
C GLN A 397 2.05 -1.96 13.00
N ILE A 398 1.79 -1.26 14.10
CA ILE A 398 2.72 -0.32 14.71
C ILE A 398 3.13 -0.85 16.07
N ASP A 399 4.43 -0.98 16.29
CA ASP A 399 4.97 -1.28 17.62
C ASP A 399 4.84 -0.05 18.52
N THR A 400 4.16 -0.23 19.64
CA THR A 400 3.93 0.80 20.68
C THR A 400 4.66 0.48 21.98
N SER A 401 5.45 -0.59 22.01
CA SER A 401 6.19 -0.96 23.19
C SER A 401 7.37 0.00 23.41
N PRO A 402 7.55 0.53 24.62
CA PRO A 402 8.80 1.21 24.98
C PRO A 402 9.97 0.22 25.19
N ASP A 403 9.68 -1.07 25.34
CA ASP A 403 10.66 -2.14 25.59
C ASP A 403 10.93 -2.90 24.30
N ALA A 404 12.17 -2.88 23.81
CA ALA A 404 12.57 -3.55 22.57
C ALA A 404 12.42 -5.09 22.62
N ASN A 405 12.28 -5.68 23.82
CA ASN A 405 12.12 -7.11 24.02
C ASN A 405 10.65 -7.54 24.18
N LYS A 406 9.70 -6.60 24.11
CA LYS A 406 8.26 -6.86 24.18
C LYS A 406 7.59 -6.20 23.01
N ASN A 407 6.68 -6.92 22.35
CA ASN A 407 5.88 -6.32 21.29
C ASN A 407 4.53 -5.90 21.87
N SER A 408 4.19 -4.63 21.69
CA SER A 408 2.85 -4.09 21.94
C SER A 408 2.33 -3.58 20.61
N ASP A 409 1.82 -4.50 19.80
CA ASP A 409 1.41 -4.20 18.45
C ASP A 409 0.00 -3.59 18.44
N GLN A 410 -0.12 -2.43 17.80
CA GLN A 410 -1.40 -1.78 17.52
C GLN A 410 -1.70 -1.86 16.03
N MET A 411 -2.94 -2.24 15.72
CA MET A 411 -3.41 -2.44 14.37
C MET A 411 -4.22 -1.23 13.93
N LEU A 412 -3.84 -0.64 12.79
CA LEU A 412 -4.57 0.45 12.16
C LEU A 412 -5.09 0.03 10.80
N HIS A 413 -6.31 0.46 10.51
CA HIS A 413 -6.88 0.40 9.18
C HIS A 413 -7.16 1.83 8.71
N GLN A 414 -6.62 2.21 7.56
CA GLN A 414 -6.77 3.56 7.02
C GLN A 414 -6.93 3.53 5.50
N ARG A 415 -8.00 4.17 5.01
CA ARG A 415 -8.15 4.46 3.58
C ARG A 415 -7.20 5.55 3.13
N VAL A 416 -6.59 5.35 1.97
CA VAL A 416 -5.60 6.26 1.41
C VAL A 416 -5.86 6.51 -0.07
N LYS A 417 -5.52 7.70 -0.56
CA LYS A 417 -5.56 8.05 -1.97
C LYS A 417 -4.15 8.13 -2.54
N VAL A 418 -3.92 7.48 -3.67
CA VAL A 418 -2.66 7.57 -4.40
C VAL A 418 -2.52 8.97 -4.99
N VAL A 419 -1.51 9.71 -4.53
CA VAL A 419 -1.27 11.10 -4.95
C VAL A 419 -0.04 11.26 -5.85
N ARG A 420 0.85 10.26 -5.87
CA ARG A 420 2.04 10.26 -6.71
C ARG A 420 2.57 8.84 -6.89
N ILE A 421 3.09 8.56 -8.08
CA ILE A 421 3.76 7.31 -8.44
C ILE A 421 5.07 7.69 -9.13
N ASP A 422 6.19 7.18 -8.62
CA ASP A 422 7.51 7.33 -9.25
C ASP A 422 8.07 5.95 -9.60
N LYS A 423 8.68 5.80 -10.79
CA LYS A 423 9.37 4.56 -11.16
C LYS A 423 10.74 4.51 -10.50
N VAL A 424 11.08 3.40 -9.87
CA VAL A 424 12.42 3.13 -9.30
C VAL A 424 13.08 2.04 -10.13
N VAL A 425 13.72 2.47 -11.23
CA VAL A 425 14.20 1.57 -12.31
C VAL A 425 15.19 0.52 -11.79
N GLU A 426 16.09 0.91 -10.89
CA GLU A 426 17.14 0.03 -10.33
C GLU A 426 16.58 -1.16 -9.55
N GLN A 427 15.40 -0.99 -8.95
CA GLN A 427 14.77 -2.00 -8.11
C GLN A 427 13.62 -2.73 -8.82
N GLY A 428 13.25 -2.32 -10.04
CA GLY A 428 12.11 -2.89 -10.76
C GLY A 428 10.74 -2.62 -10.10
N VAL A 429 10.65 -1.65 -9.18
CA VAL A 429 9.44 -1.33 -8.41
C VAL A 429 8.93 0.09 -8.66
N TYR A 430 7.71 0.36 -8.23
CA TYR A 430 7.13 1.69 -8.16
C TYR A 430 7.15 2.21 -6.72
N ARG A 431 7.56 3.46 -6.53
CA ARG A 431 7.32 4.19 -5.29
C ARG A 431 5.94 4.82 -5.36
N ILE A 432 5.05 4.35 -4.49
CA ILE A 432 3.69 4.84 -4.36
C ILE A 432 3.65 5.77 -3.16
N SER A 433 3.13 6.98 -3.35
CA SER A 433 2.89 7.95 -2.28
C SER A 433 1.40 8.18 -2.12
N CYS A 434 0.90 7.96 -0.91
CA CYS A 434 -0.51 8.02 -0.57
C CYS A 434 -0.81 9.07 0.50
N GLN A 435 -1.99 9.70 0.40
CA GLN A 435 -2.52 10.58 1.43
C GLN A 435 -3.65 9.87 2.19
N PHE A 436 -3.68 9.99 3.52
CA PHE A 436 -4.78 9.44 4.31
C PHE A 436 -6.08 10.20 4.06
N LEU A 437 -7.18 9.45 3.88
CA LEU A 437 -8.52 9.98 3.69
C LEU A 437 -9.23 10.08 5.04
N ALA A 438 -9.50 11.31 5.48
CA ALA A 438 -10.20 11.61 6.74
C ALA A 438 -9.69 10.80 7.96
N PRO A 439 -8.37 10.80 8.26
CA PRO A 439 -7.85 10.03 9.38
C PRO A 439 -8.38 10.54 10.71
N GLU A 440 -8.72 9.61 11.60
CA GLU A 440 -9.09 9.93 12.98
C GLU A 440 -7.91 10.53 13.76
N GLU A 441 -8.21 11.32 14.79
CA GLU A 441 -7.18 11.96 15.61
C GLU A 441 -6.32 10.92 16.34
N GLU A 442 -6.93 9.81 16.78
CA GLU A 442 -6.23 8.69 17.41
C GLU A 442 -5.21 8.04 16.47
N THR A 443 -5.62 7.69 15.24
CA THR A 443 -4.75 7.17 14.17
C THR A 443 -3.57 8.10 13.89
N MET A 444 -3.85 9.40 13.74
CA MET A 444 -2.80 10.40 13.51
C MET A 444 -1.83 10.51 14.70
N ASN A 445 -2.33 10.40 15.93
CA ASN A 445 -1.51 10.45 17.13
C ASN A 445 -0.66 9.19 17.30
N LEU A 446 -1.19 8.00 17.00
CA LEU A 446 -0.45 6.76 17.06
C LEU A 446 0.75 6.76 16.11
N ILE A 447 0.50 7.12 14.84
CA ILE A 447 1.55 7.23 13.81
C ILE A 447 2.58 8.30 14.22
N ARG A 448 2.12 9.45 14.72
CA ARG A 448 3.02 10.52 15.19
C ARG A 448 3.95 10.03 16.30
N LYS A 449 3.39 9.41 17.35
CA LYS A 449 4.17 8.90 18.48
C LYS A 449 5.16 7.85 18.04
N SER A 450 4.76 6.92 17.18
CA SER A 450 5.67 5.89 16.65
C SER A 450 6.86 6.49 15.89
N LEU A 451 6.60 7.44 14.97
CA LEU A 451 7.66 8.12 14.20
C LEU A 451 8.60 8.93 15.09
N GLN A 452 8.07 9.66 16.06
CA GLN A 452 8.88 10.45 17.00
C GLN A 452 9.68 9.54 17.95
N SER A 453 9.10 8.42 18.37
CA SER A 453 9.80 7.44 19.23
C SER A 453 10.97 6.82 18.49
N GLN A 454 10.77 6.38 17.23
CA GLN A 454 11.86 5.82 16.44
C GLN A 454 12.96 6.85 16.18
N GLU A 455 12.61 8.11 15.89
CA GLU A 455 13.61 9.17 15.69
C GLU A 455 14.50 9.39 16.92
N ILE A 456 13.93 9.25 18.14
CA ILE A 456 14.71 9.34 19.39
C ILE A 456 15.60 8.10 19.57
N ILE A 457 15.07 6.91 19.30
CA ILE A 457 15.84 5.65 19.39
C ILE A 457 17.05 5.72 18.46
N ASP A 458 16.84 6.08 17.19
CA ASP A 458 17.93 6.19 16.22
C ASP A 458 18.95 7.26 16.62
N ALA A 459 18.51 8.37 17.23
CA ALA A 459 19.38 9.43 17.72
C ALA A 459 20.20 9.00 18.94
N PHE A 460 19.60 8.23 19.85
CA PHE A 460 20.28 7.64 21.01
C PHE A 460 21.35 6.65 20.56
N ASP A 461 20.98 5.73 19.66
CA ASP A 461 21.91 4.73 19.12
C ASP A 461 23.07 5.39 18.37
N ALA A 462 22.80 6.42 17.56
CA ALA A 462 23.83 7.16 16.85
C ALA A 462 24.77 7.93 17.79
N ALA A 463 24.27 8.49 18.89
CA ALA A 463 25.09 9.24 19.85
C ALA A 463 26.11 8.34 20.56
N ALA A 464 25.77 7.08 20.84
CA ALA A 464 26.70 6.12 21.43
C ALA A 464 27.96 5.90 20.56
N PHE A 465 27.84 6.01 19.23
CA PHE A 465 28.98 5.91 18.30
C PHE A 465 29.78 7.20 18.12
N ILE A 466 29.31 8.34 18.65
CA ILE A 466 30.02 9.62 18.59
C ILE A 466 30.97 9.79 19.78
N ASP A 467 30.66 9.12 20.90
CA ASP A 467 31.46 9.14 22.13
C ASP A 467 32.56 8.05 22.19
N GLU A 468 32.65 7.17 21.18
CA GLU A 468 33.77 6.23 20.92
C GLU A 468 34.80 6.84 19.95
#